data_AF-A0A259CZU4-F1
#
_entry.id   AF-A0A259CZU4-F1
#
_cell.length_a   1.000
_cell.length_b   1.000
_cell.length_c   1.000
_cell.angle_alpha   90.00
_cell.angle_beta   90.00
_cell.angle_gamma   90.00
#
_symmetry.space_group_name_H-M   'P 1'
#
loop_
_entity.id
_entity.type
_entity.pdbx_description
1 polymer ?
#
loop_
_entity_poly.entity_id
_entity_poly.type
_entity_poly.pdbx_seq_one_letter_code
_entity_poly.pdbx_strand_id
1 'polypeptide(L)'
;MKHDPSKSGIYHFSGEPDVSWHVFAQEIISGAARDTTLAPISTRDYPTPAVRPLNSRLDCGTTEDVFGLHRPNWRLALVDVLKELEKRA
;
A
#
# COMPACT_ATOMS: atom_id res chain seq x y z
N MET A 1 17.79 -14.56 -10.76
CA MET A 1 18.40 -15.67 -10.01
C MET A 1 18.99 -16.76 -10.91
N LYS A 2 18.29 -17.32 -11.92
CA LYS A 2 18.88 -18.34 -12.81
C LYS A 2 20.19 -17.90 -13.51
N HIS A 3 20.34 -16.61 -13.80
CA HIS A 3 21.54 -16.03 -14.40
C HIS A 3 22.50 -15.37 -13.38
N ASP A 4 22.07 -15.21 -12.13
CA ASP A 4 22.89 -14.64 -11.05
C ASP A 4 22.37 -15.21 -9.72
N PRO A 5 22.95 -16.33 -9.25
CA PRO A 5 22.55 -16.97 -7.99
C PRO A 5 22.77 -16.10 -6.76
N SER A 6 23.68 -15.11 -6.82
CA SER A 6 23.98 -14.23 -5.69
C SER A 6 22.83 -13.30 -5.32
N LYS A 7 21.93 -13.02 -6.28
CA LYS A 7 20.69 -12.26 -6.05
C LYS A 7 19.57 -13.07 -5.39
N SER A 8 19.86 -14.28 -4.89
CA SER A 8 18.89 -15.13 -4.21
C SER A 8 18.71 -14.72 -2.76
N GLY A 9 17.46 -14.60 -2.29
CA GLY A 9 17.19 -14.18 -0.91
C GLY A 9 15.78 -13.66 -0.70
N ILE A 10 15.57 -13.06 0.47
CA ILE A 10 14.32 -12.43 0.87
C ILE A 10 14.47 -10.91 0.69
N TYR A 11 13.49 -10.30 0.04
CA TYR A 11 13.45 -8.89 -0.31
C TYR A 11 12.08 -8.32 0.03
N HIS A 12 12.04 -7.09 0.54
CA HIS A 12 10.78 -6.37 0.74
C HIS A 12 10.39 -5.60 -0.51
N PHE A 13 9.10 -5.58 -0.81
CA PHE A 13 8.57 -4.75 -1.88
C PHE A 13 7.17 -4.29 -1.54
N SER A 14 6.96 -2.97 -1.54
CA SER A 14 5.67 -2.33 -1.29
C SER A 14 5.57 -1.03 -2.08
N GLY A 15 4.35 -0.58 -2.33
CA GLY A 15 4.10 0.73 -2.95
C GLY A 15 4.52 1.90 -2.06
N GLU A 16 4.74 3.05 -2.66
CA GLU A 16 5.06 4.31 -1.99
C GLU A 16 4.00 5.41 -2.28
N PRO A 17 3.87 6.42 -1.40
CA PRO A 17 4.51 6.55 -0.08
C PRO A 17 3.83 5.67 0.97
N ASP A 18 4.44 5.57 2.16
CA ASP A 18 3.79 4.92 3.30
C ASP A 18 2.54 5.68 3.75
N VAL A 19 1.51 4.97 4.20
CA VAL A 19 0.20 5.56 4.48
C VAL A 19 -0.50 4.87 5.65
N SER A 20 -1.39 5.59 6.34
CA SER A 20 -2.31 5.01 7.33
C SER A 20 -3.60 4.51 6.66
N TRP A 21 -4.34 3.61 7.33
CA TRP A 21 -5.64 3.16 6.83
C TRP A 21 -6.62 4.30 6.58
N HIS A 22 -6.63 5.31 7.46
CA HIS A 22 -7.51 6.46 7.32
C HIS A 22 -7.19 7.28 6.06
N VAL A 23 -5.91 7.60 5.82
CA VAL A 23 -5.51 8.37 4.63
C VAL A 23 -5.75 7.56 3.36
N PHE A 24 -5.50 6.25 3.38
CA PHE A 24 -5.78 5.40 2.22
C PHE A 24 -7.28 5.37 1.89
N ALA A 25 -8.15 5.25 2.90
CA ALA A 25 -9.60 5.32 2.72
C ALA A 25 -10.06 6.68 2.18
N GLN A 26 -9.46 7.79 2.64
CA GLN A 26 -9.76 9.13 2.14
C GLN A 26 -9.46 9.26 0.64
N GLU A 27 -8.33 8.72 0.20
CA GLU A 27 -7.89 8.75 -1.20
C GLU A 27 -8.81 7.91 -2.09
N ILE A 28 -9.29 6.76 -1.58
CA ILE A 28 -10.31 5.93 -2.26
C ILE A 28 -11.63 6.70 -2.41
N ILE A 29 -12.16 7.28 -1.32
CA ILE A 29 -13.44 8.01 -1.33
C ILE A 29 -13.37 9.20 -2.29
N SER A 30 -12.27 9.96 -2.22
CA SER A 30 -12.01 11.10 -3.10
C SER A 30 -11.92 10.66 -4.56
N GLY A 31 -11.16 9.59 -4.85
CA GLY A 31 -10.98 9.08 -6.22
C GLY A 31 -12.25 8.50 -6.83
N ALA A 32 -13.14 7.93 -6.01
CA ALA A 32 -14.42 7.35 -6.44
C ALA A 32 -15.58 8.37 -6.48
N ALA A 33 -15.28 9.67 -6.25
CA ALA A 33 -16.25 10.75 -6.18
C ALA A 33 -17.46 10.44 -5.28
N ARG A 34 -17.23 9.80 -4.13
CA ARG A 34 -18.28 9.44 -3.17
C ARG A 34 -18.40 10.50 -2.08
N ASP A 35 -19.64 10.88 -1.76
CA ASP A 35 -19.93 11.71 -0.60
C ASP A 35 -20.10 10.80 0.62
N THR A 36 -19.00 10.59 1.35
CA THR A 36 -18.97 9.73 2.54
C THR A 36 -18.14 10.38 3.63
N THR A 37 -18.74 10.56 4.81
CA THR A 37 -18.05 11.10 5.97
C THR A 37 -17.06 10.06 6.51
N LEU A 38 -15.78 10.44 6.60
CA LEU A 38 -14.71 9.59 7.12
C LEU A 38 -14.17 10.16 8.43
N ALA A 39 -14.35 9.44 9.54
CA ALA A 39 -13.80 9.81 10.84
C ALA A 39 -12.58 8.95 11.19
N PRO A 40 -11.45 9.53 11.63
CA PRO A 40 -10.32 8.76 12.12
C PRO A 40 -10.63 8.14 13.48
N ILE A 41 -10.10 6.94 13.71
CA ILE A 41 -10.15 6.27 15.02
C ILE A 41 -8.75 5.73 15.38
N SER A 42 -8.49 5.54 16.67
CA SER A 42 -7.28 4.85 17.12
C SER A 42 -7.48 3.33 17.09
N THR A 43 -6.38 2.57 17.12
CA THR A 43 -6.44 1.11 17.23
C THR A 43 -7.16 0.62 18.49
N ARG A 44 -7.25 1.46 19.54
CA ARG A 44 -7.91 1.10 20.81
C ARG A 44 -9.43 1.18 20.70
N ASP A 45 -9.93 2.02 19.80
CA ASP A 45 -11.36 2.23 19.57
C ASP A 45 -11.97 1.08 18.76
N TYR A 46 -11.15 0.19 18.19
CA TYR A 46 -11.58 -0.98 17.44
C TYR A 46 -10.70 -2.22 17.71
N PRO A 47 -10.93 -2.92 18.84
CA PRO A 47 -10.10 -4.05 19.24
C PRO A 47 -10.33 -5.26 18.32
N THR A 48 -9.23 -5.91 17.91
CA THR A 48 -9.26 -7.14 17.11
C THR A 48 -8.64 -8.31 17.86
N PRO A 49 -9.10 -9.57 17.66
CA PRO A 49 -8.53 -10.74 18.35
C PRO A 49 -7.03 -10.91 18.14
N ALA A 50 -6.54 -10.59 16.94
CA ALA A 50 -5.12 -10.58 16.63
C ALA A 50 -4.54 -9.17 16.81
N VAL A 51 -3.38 -9.08 17.48
CA VAL A 51 -2.65 -7.82 17.67
C VAL A 51 -2.15 -7.32 16.31
N ARG A 52 -2.43 -6.06 15.99
CA ARG A 52 -1.97 -5.40 14.76
C ARG A 52 -0.72 -4.56 15.05
N PRO A 53 0.34 -4.66 14.25
CA PRO A 53 1.50 -3.79 14.40
C PRO A 53 1.12 -2.33 14.19
N LEU A 54 1.67 -1.43 15.02
CA LEU A 54 1.51 0.02 14.84
C LEU A 54 2.29 0.56 13.64
N ASN A 55 3.32 -0.16 13.20
CA ASN A 55 4.14 0.19 12.07
C ASN A 55 4.44 -1.07 11.25
N SER A 56 4.01 -1.08 10.00
CA SER A 56 4.26 -2.16 9.03
C SER A 56 4.98 -1.64 7.78
N ARG A 57 5.63 -0.48 7.86
CA ARG A 57 6.48 0.03 6.79
C ARG A 57 7.64 -0.93 6.56
N LEU A 58 7.93 -1.20 5.29
CA LEU A 58 9.00 -2.07 4.88
C LEU A 58 10.11 -1.25 4.23
N ASP A 59 11.33 -1.44 4.71
CA ASP A 59 12.51 -0.96 3.99
C ASP A 59 12.71 -1.81 2.73
N CYS A 60 12.55 -1.16 1.57
CA CYS A 60 12.71 -1.78 0.25
C CYS A 60 14.04 -1.42 -0.41
N GLY A 61 14.97 -0.77 0.30
CA GLY A 61 16.25 -0.29 -0.25
C GLY A 61 17.06 -1.41 -0.90
N THR A 62 17.17 -2.57 -0.24
CA THR A 62 17.88 -3.72 -0.80
C THR A 62 17.30 -4.21 -2.14
N THR A 63 15.99 -4.09 -2.33
CA THR A 63 15.32 -4.48 -3.58
C THR A 63 15.67 -3.51 -4.70
N GLU A 64 15.69 -2.21 -4.38
CA GLU A 64 16.09 -1.16 -5.30
C GLU A 64 17.57 -1.30 -5.68
N ASP A 65 18.46 -1.47 -4.71
CA ASP A 65 19.91 -1.59 -4.94
C ASP A 65 20.26 -2.82 -5.80
N VAL A 66 19.64 -3.97 -5.52
CA VAL A 66 19.99 -5.25 -6.19
C VAL A 66 19.32 -5.39 -7.55
N PHE A 67 18.10 -4.88 -7.72
CA PHE A 67 17.30 -5.10 -8.92
C PHE A 67 17.00 -3.83 -9.73
N GLY A 68 17.31 -2.65 -9.22
CA GLY A 68 16.91 -1.37 -9.84
C GLY A 68 15.40 -1.16 -9.81
N LEU A 69 14.68 -1.84 -8.91
CA LEU A 69 13.23 -1.79 -8.83
C LEU A 69 12.80 -0.80 -7.76
N HIS A 70 12.46 0.40 -8.21
CA HIS A 70 11.84 1.42 -7.36
C HIS A 70 10.44 0.98 -6.90
N ARG A 71 10.06 1.47 -5.72
CA ARG A 71 8.70 1.29 -5.19
C ARG A 71 7.68 1.97 -6.12
N PRO A 72 6.57 1.31 -6.49
CA PRO A 72 5.56 1.94 -7.34
C PRO A 72 4.73 2.95 -6.56
N ASN A 73 4.35 4.06 -7.19
CA ASN A 73 3.42 5.02 -6.58
C ASN A 73 2.00 4.44 -6.54
N TRP A 74 1.53 4.07 -5.35
CA TRP A 74 0.23 3.41 -5.21
C TRP A 74 -0.95 4.35 -5.50
N ARG A 75 -0.79 5.68 -5.34
CA ARG A 75 -1.86 6.64 -5.64
C ARG A 75 -2.20 6.65 -7.12
N LEU A 76 -1.18 6.53 -7.99
CA LEU A 76 -1.39 6.44 -9.43
C LEU A 76 -2.09 5.12 -9.79
N ALA A 77 -1.62 4.01 -9.24
CA ALA A 77 -2.24 2.70 -9.46
C ALA A 77 -3.70 2.66 -8.96
N LEU A 78 -4.00 3.35 -7.86
CA LEU A 78 -5.36 3.45 -7.31
C LEU A 78 -6.34 4.07 -8.33
N VAL A 79 -5.92 5.10 -9.08
CA VAL A 79 -6.76 5.71 -10.12
C VAL A 79 -7.19 4.68 -11.17
N ASP A 80 -6.27 3.82 -11.60
CA ASP A 80 -6.56 2.80 -12.60
C ASP A 80 -7.48 1.70 -12.05
N VAL A 81 -7.27 1.29 -10.80
CA VAL A 81 -8.15 0.33 -10.11
C VAL A 81 -9.57 0.88 -10.00
N LEU A 82 -9.73 2.14 -9.60
CA LEU A 82 -11.06 2.76 -9.47
C LEU A 82 -11.79 2.83 -10.82
N LYS A 83 -11.10 3.26 -11.89
CA LYS A 83 -11.65 3.24 -13.25
C LYS A 83 -12.07 1.85 -13.70
N GLU A 84 -11.30 0.82 -13.35
CA GLU A 84 -11.65 -0.56 -13.67
C GLU A 84 -12.91 -1.02 -12.93
N LEU A 85 -13.04 -0.66 -11.65
CA LEU A 85 -14.20 -0.99 -10.83
C LEU A 85 -15.46 -0.28 -11.32
N GLU A 86 -15.37 1.00 -11.73
CA GLU A 86 -16.50 1.74 -12.29
C GLU A 86 -17.03 1.15 -13.60
N LYS A 87 -16.15 0.65 -14.47
CA LYS A 87 -16.55 -0.01 -15.73
C LYS A 87 -17.30 -1.33 -15.50
N ARG A 88 -17.17 -1.93 -14.31
CA ARG A 88 -17.79 -3.21 -13.93
C ARG A 88 -19.10 -3.04 -13.18
N ALA A 89 -19.44 -1.82 -12.75
CA ALA A 89 -20.68 -1.48 -12.06
C ALA A 89 -21.82 -1.26 -13.05
#